data_AF-A0A7C4E2P6-F1
#
_entry.id   AF-A0A7C4E2P6-F1
#
_cell.length_a   1.000
_cell.length_b   1.000
_cell.length_c   1.000
_cell.angle_alpha   90.00
_cell.angle_beta   90.00
_cell.angle_gamma   90.00
#
_symmetry.space_group_name_H-M   'P 1'
#
loop_
_entity.id
_entity.type
_entity.pdbx_description
1 polymer ?
#
loop_
_entity_poly.entity_id
_entity_poly.type
_entity_poly.pdbx_seq_one_letter_code
_entity_poly.pdbx_strand_id
1 'polypeptide(L)' 'MKFIADVMLGGLAKYLRMLGIDTKYYKNIDDKSMVKISEEENRIILTKDKKMVK' A
#
# COMPACT_ATOMS: atom_id res chain seq x y z
N MET A 1 -3.94 -12.47 -1.83
CA MET A 1 -4.14 -11.01 -1.73
C MET A 1 -2.79 -10.34 -1.62
N LYS A 2 -2.57 -9.26 -2.37
CA LYS A 2 -1.34 -8.45 -2.33
C LYS A 2 -1.70 -7.03 -1.90
N PHE A 3 -0.85 -6.42 -1.11
CA PHE A 3 -1.06 -5.07 -0.60
C PHE A 3 0.04 -4.11 -1.04
N ILE A 4 -0.31 -2.84 -1.08
CA ILE A 4 0.62 -1.71 -1.11
C ILE A 4 0.19 -0.73 -0.02
N ALA A 5 1.12 -0.35 0.85
CA ALA A 5 0.87 0.51 1.99
C ALA A 5 1.66 1.81 1.87
N ASP A 6 1.02 2.92 2.21
CA ASP A 6 1.65 4.23 2.30
C ASP A 6 2.44 4.42 3.61
N VAL A 7 3.07 5.58 3.75
CA VAL A 7 3.86 5.98 4.93
C VAL A 7 3.07 5.95 6.24
N MET A 8 1.74 6.14 6.19
CA MET A 8 0.89 6.18 7.39
C MET A 8 0.64 4.80 7.98
N LEU A 9 0.85 3.74 7.19
CA LEU A 9 0.59 2.36 7.57
C LEU A 9 1.86 1.51 7.67
N GLY A 10 3.03 2.12 7.88
CA GLY A 10 4.31 1.39 8.01
C GLY A 10 4.31 0.31 9.11
N GLY A 11 3.65 0.56 10.25
CA GLY A 11 3.49 -0.45 11.30
C GLY A 11 2.64 -1.64 10.85
N LEU A 12 1.53 -1.39 10.15
CA LEU A 12 0.68 -2.45 9.59
C LEU A 12 1.42 -3.23 8.51
N ALA A 13 2.13 -2.54 7.61
CA ALA A 13 2.93 -3.16 6.56
C ALA A 13 3.99 -4.11 7.14
N LYS A 14 4.61 -3.74 8.27
CA LYS A 14 5.54 -4.61 9.00
C LYS A 14 4.85 -5.91 9.45
N TYR A 15 3.70 -5.82 10.12
CA TYR A 15 2.97 -7.00 10.59
C TYR A 15 2.51 -7.89 9.44
N LEU A 16 1.97 -7.32 8.36
CA LEU A 16 1.56 -8.08 7.17
C LEU A 16 2.73 -8.88 6.57
N ARG A 17 3.91 -8.26 6.45
CA ARG A 17 5.12 -8.94 5.97
C ARG A 17 5.56 -10.07 6.91
N MET A 18 5.50 -9.84 8.23
CA MET A 18 5.84 -10.87 9.23
C MET A 18 4.91 -12.09 9.14
N LEU A 19 3.65 -11.88 8.76
CA LEU A 19 2.67 -12.95 8.51
C LEU A 19 2.83 -13.61 7.13
N GLY A 20 3.84 -13.24 6.34
CA GLY A 20 4.08 -13.78 5.00
C GLY A 20 3.16 -13.21 3.91
N ILE A 21 2.44 -12.12 4.20
CA ILE A 21 1.55 -11.47 3.23
C ILE A 21 2.35 -10.52 2.35
N ASP A 22 2.25 -10.69 1.02
CA ASP A 22 2.89 -9.82 0.04
C ASP A 22 2.39 -8.38 0.19
N THR A 23 3.24 -7.53 0.78
CA THR A 23 2.93 -6.13 1.09
C THR A 23 4.08 -5.23 0.68
N LYS A 24 3.87 -4.40 -0.34
CA LYS A 24 4.78 -3.30 -0.68
C LYS A 24 4.55 -2.12 0.27
N TYR A 25 5.61 -1.43 0.64
CA TYR A 25 5.56 -0.26 1.53
C TYR A 25 6.45 0.81 0.93
N TYR A 26 5.91 2.01 0.79
CA TYR A 26 6.64 3.15 0.26
C TYR A 26 6.53 4.33 1.23
N LYS A 27 7.69 4.84 1.64
CA LYS A 27 7.78 6.01 2.53
C LYS A 27 7.49 7.31 1.78
N ASN A 28 7.97 7.43 0.54
CA ASN A 28 7.79 8.59 -0.32
C ASN A 28 7.46 8.12 -1.74
N ILE A 29 6.17 7.97 -2.04
CA ILE A 29 5.66 7.71 -3.38
C ILE A 29 4.47 8.64 -3.59
N ASP A 30 4.28 9.16 -4.81
CA ASP A 30 3.09 9.92 -5.14
C ASP A 30 1.88 9.00 -5.35
N ASP A 31 0.68 9.54 -5.12
CA ASP A 31 -0.56 8.77 -5.21
C ASP A 31 -0.77 8.15 -6.60
N LYS A 32 -0.38 8.85 -7.69
CA LYS A 32 -0.57 8.35 -9.06
C LYS A 32 0.31 7.13 -9.33
N SER A 33 1.57 7.17 -8.90
CA SER A 33 2.47 6.03 -9.00
C SER A 33 1.98 4.85 -8.14
N MET A 34 1.45 5.12 -6.95
CA MET A 34 0.88 4.08 -6.08
C MET A 34 -0.31 3.38 -6.74
N VAL A 35 -1.24 4.15 -7.32
CA VAL A 35 -2.40 3.63 -8.07
C VAL A 35 -1.93 2.82 -9.27
N LYS A 36 -1.02 3.35 -10.09
CA LYS A 36 -0.48 2.63 -11.24
C LYS A 36 0.12 1.27 -10.87
N ILE A 37 0.97 1.22 -9.85
CA ILE A 37 1.55 -0.05 -9.36
C ILE A 37 0.46 -0.99 -8.85
N SER A 38 -0.56 -0.45 -8.17
CA SER A 38 -1.66 -1.25 -7.64
C SER A 38 -2.49 -1.89 -8.75
N GLU A 39 -2.74 -1.17 -9.85
CA GLU A 39 -3.46 -1.68 -11.01
C GLU A 39 -2.62 -2.70 -11.78
N GLU A 40 -1.36 -2.37 -12.08
CA GLU A 40 -0.44 -3.25 -12.82
C GLU A 40 -0.16 -4.57 -12.10
N GLU A 41 -0.04 -4.55 -10.77
CA GLU A 41 0.28 -5.73 -9.97
C GLU A 41 -0.93 -6.37 -9.26
N ASN A 42 -2.13 -5.83 -9.50
CA ASN A 42 -3.39 -6.25 -8.88
C ASN A 42 -3.28 -6.30 -7.34
N ARG A 43 -2.89 -5.16 -6.75
CA ARG A 43 -2.70 -4.96 -5.31
C ARG A 43 -3.78 -4.06 -4.73
N ILE A 44 -4.13 -4.30 -3.48
CA ILE A 44 -5.04 -3.45 -2.71
C ILE A 44 -4.22 -2.35 -2.03
N ILE A 45 -4.61 -1.09 -2.24
CA ILE A 45 -3.99 0.05 -1.56
C ILE A 45 -4.50 0.12 -0.12
N LEU A 46 -3.57 0.20 0.82
CA LEU A 46 -3.81 0.50 2.22
C LEU A 46 -3.31 1.92 2.50
N THR A 47 -4.25 2.79 2.84
CA THR A 47 -3.99 4.16 3.26
C THR A 47 -4.91 4.56 4.42
N LYS A 48 -4.49 5.51 5.24
CA LYS A 48 -5.37 6.24 6.16
C LYS A 48 -5.89 7.56 5.58
N ASP A 49 -5.47 7.93 4.37
CA ASP A 49 -5.90 9.16 3.72
C ASP A 49 -7.30 8.94 3.16
N LYS A 50 -8.27 9.72 3.66
CA LYS A 50 -9.65 9.68 3.16
C LYS A 50 -9.77 10.32 1.77
N LYS A 51 -8.74 11.03 1.28
CA LYS A 51 -8.76 11.66 -0.05
C LYS A 51 -8.59 10.68 -1.20
N MET A 52 -8.14 9.44 -0.96
CA MET A 52 -8.01 8.41 -1.99
C MET A 52 -9.33 7.71 -2.38
N VAL A 53 -10.47 8.06 -1.77
CA VAL A 53 -11.77 7.40 -1.97
C VAL A 53 -12.68 8.21 -2.91
N LYS A 54 -12.18 8.64 -4.08
CA LYS A 54 -13.01 9.37 -5.06
C LYS A 54 -13.04 8.70 -6.42
#